data_AF-A0A132PSR1-F1
#
_entry.id   AF-A0A132PSR1-F1
#
_cell.length_a   1.000
_cell.length_b   1.000
_cell.length_c   1.000
_cell.angle_alpha   90.00
_cell.angle_beta   90.00
_cell.angle_gamma   90.00
#
_symmetry.space_group_name_H-M   'P 1'
#
loop_
_entity.id
_entity.type
_entity.pdbx_description
1 polymer ?
#
loop_
_entity_poly.entity_id
_entity_poly.type
_entity_poly.pdbx_seq_one_letter_code
_entity_poly.pdbx_strand_id
1 'polypeptide(L)'
;MVITGLVFAALAALLHVYVFVMESLTWTSPRTRATFGTSRQEAEATKELAFNQGFYNLFLAIVTAIGIVAVASGHDAVGAALVFAGAGSMAAAALVLLTTSPDKTRAAITQGTLPLIAVVLVAVGLAV
;
A
#
# COMPACT_ATOMS: atom_id res chain seq x y z
N MET A 1 15.69 -8.63 -12.57
CA MET A 1 15.11 -7.53 -11.75
C MET A 1 13.83 -7.92 -11.01
N VAL A 2 13.13 -8.97 -11.45
CA VAL A 2 11.90 -9.47 -10.81
C VAL A 2 12.06 -9.73 -9.31
N ILE A 3 13.06 -10.53 -8.89
CA ILE A 3 13.26 -10.84 -7.46
C ILE A 3 13.42 -9.58 -6.60
N THR A 4 14.25 -8.63 -7.04
CA THR A 4 14.40 -7.34 -6.35
C THR A 4 13.07 -6.59 -6.29
N GLY A 5 12.31 -6.55 -7.39
CA GLY A 5 10.97 -5.97 -7.41
C GLY A 5 10.00 -6.63 -6.43
N LEU A 6 10.04 -7.96 -6.30
CA LEU A 6 9.22 -8.70 -5.33
C LEU A 6 9.59 -8.37 -3.88
N VAL A 7 10.87 -8.12 -3.58
CA VAL A 7 11.29 -7.64 -2.24
C VAL A 7 10.65 -6.29 -1.93
N PHE A 8 10.68 -5.35 -2.88
CA PHE A 8 9.99 -4.06 -2.70
C PHE A 8 8.46 -4.21 -2.61
N ALA A 9 7.87 -5.16 -3.35
CA ALA A 9 6.44 -5.47 -3.25
C ALA A 9 6.08 -6.01 -1.86
N ALA A 10 6.92 -6.87 -1.28
CA ALA A 10 6.73 -7.39 0.08
C ALA A 10 6.82 -6.26 1.12
N LEU A 11 7.81 -5.37 0.99
CA LEU A 11 7.93 -4.20 1.87
C LEU A 11 6.74 -3.24 1.73
N ALA A 12 6.24 -3.03 0.52
CA ALA A 12 5.03 -2.24 0.27
C ALA A 12 3.80 -2.88 0.94
N ALA A 13 3.61 -4.19 0.80
CA ALA A 13 2.52 -4.91 1.44
C ALA A 13 2.59 -4.81 2.97
N LEU A 14 3.78 -4.97 3.57
CA LEU A 14 3.98 -4.81 5.01
C LEU A 14 3.66 -3.38 5.50
N LEU A 15 4.07 -2.37 4.73
CA LEU A 15 3.71 -0.98 5.03
C LEU A 15 2.18 -0.78 5.01
N HIS A 16 1.48 -1.37 4.05
CA HIS A 16 0.02 -1.24 3.96
C HIS A 16 -0.71 -2.04 5.05
N VAL A 17 -0.16 -3.16 5.52
CA VAL A 17 -0.63 -3.82 6.75
C VAL A 17 -0.45 -2.92 7.97
N TYR A 18 0.67 -2.20 8.06
CA TYR A 18 0.87 -1.21 9.13
C TYR A 18 -0.15 -0.05 9.04
N VAL A 19 -0.43 0.45 7.84
CA VAL A 19 -1.48 1.47 7.60
C VAL A 19 -2.85 0.93 7.99
N PHE A 20 -3.20 -0.32 7.64
CA PHE A 20 -4.42 -0.98 8.10
C PHE A 20 -4.54 -0.99 9.64
N VAL A 21 -3.47 -1.32 10.36
CA VAL A 21 -3.50 -1.30 11.84
C VAL A 21 -3.79 0.11 12.36
N MET A 22 -3.24 1.14 11.72
CA MET A 22 -3.54 2.52 12.07
C MET A 22 -4.99 2.89 11.78
N GLU A 23 -5.48 2.61 10.58
CA GLU A 23 -6.80 3.04 10.10
C GLU A 23 -7.97 2.24 10.70
N SER A 24 -7.81 0.93 10.93
CA SER A 24 -8.89 0.06 11.39
C SER A 24 -8.83 -0.26 12.89
N LEU A 25 -7.63 -0.38 13.48
CA LEU A 25 -7.50 -0.86 14.86
C LEU A 25 -7.18 0.26 15.85
N THR A 26 -6.41 1.26 15.43
CA THR A 26 -5.86 2.28 16.33
C THR A 26 -6.18 3.71 15.91
N TRP A 27 -7.20 3.92 15.06
CA TRP A 27 -7.54 5.21 14.45
C TRP A 27 -7.70 6.34 15.47
N THR A 28 -8.42 6.08 16.55
CA THR A 28 -8.69 7.05 17.60
C THR A 28 -7.58 7.12 18.65
N SER A 29 -6.44 6.45 18.45
CA SER A 29 -5.29 6.55 19.36
C SER A 29 -4.53 7.87 19.19
N PRO A 30 -3.88 8.41 20.25
CA PRO A 30 -3.08 9.63 20.13
C PRO A 30 -1.97 9.57 19.07
N ARG A 31 -1.32 8.40 18.93
CA ARG A 31 -0.23 8.18 17.98
C ARG A 31 -0.73 8.22 16.53
N THR A 32 -1.83 7.54 16.24
CA THR A 32 -2.41 7.54 14.90
C THR A 32 -2.91 8.93 14.53
N ARG A 33 -3.63 9.61 15.43
CA ARG A 33 -4.04 11.00 15.21
C ARG A 33 -2.87 11.93 14.90
N ALA A 34 -1.75 11.82 15.62
CA ALA A 34 -0.55 12.62 15.34
C ALA A 34 0.05 12.32 13.95
N THR A 35 -0.06 11.06 13.49
CA THR A 35 0.43 10.63 12.17
C THR A 35 -0.44 11.19 11.03
N PHE A 36 -1.77 11.17 11.20
CA PHE A 36 -2.72 11.64 10.18
C PHE A 36 -3.04 13.14 10.29
N GLY A 37 -2.66 13.77 11.40
CA GLY A 37 -2.94 15.17 11.68
C GLY A 37 -4.40 15.44 12.01
N THR A 38 -5.10 14.51 12.66
CA THR A 38 -6.53 14.63 13.00
C THR A 38 -6.73 15.02 14.46
N SER A 39 -7.73 15.87 14.71
CA SER A 39 -8.22 16.14 16.07
C SER A 39 -8.95 14.92 16.64
N ARG A 40 -9.19 14.91 17.96
CA ARG A 40 -9.97 13.85 18.60
C ARG A 40 -11.39 13.76 18.01
N GLN A 41 -12.04 14.90 17.80
CA GLN A 41 -13.41 14.94 17.29
C GLN A 41 -13.49 14.42 15.84
N GLU A 42 -12.56 14.84 14.97
CA GLU A 42 -12.49 14.33 13.59
C GLU A 42 -12.22 12.83 13.56
N ALA A 43 -11.31 12.33 14.40
CA ALA A 43 -10.99 10.91 14.45
C ALA A 43 -12.20 10.06 14.89
N GLU A 44 -12.97 10.51 15.89
CA GLU A 44 -14.21 9.83 16.27
C GLU A 44 -15.26 9.89 15.15
N ALA A 45 -15.43 11.06 14.52
CA ALA A 45 -16.41 11.25 13.45
C ALA A 45 -16.11 10.45 12.17
N THR A 46 -14.84 10.14 11.91
CA THR A 46 -14.39 9.42 10.70
C THR A 46 -14.01 7.97 10.96
N LYS A 47 -14.25 7.45 12.17
CA LYS A 47 -13.79 6.11 12.59
C LYS A 47 -14.23 4.98 11.66
N GLU A 48 -15.50 4.98 11.25
CA GLU A 48 -16.02 3.93 10.36
C GLU A 48 -15.48 4.06 8.93
N LEU A 49 -15.28 5.29 8.45
CA LEU A 49 -14.66 5.56 7.15
C LEU A 49 -13.21 5.05 7.13
N ALA A 50 -12.42 5.39 8.16
CA ALA A 50 -11.05 4.93 8.31
C ALA A 50 -11.00 3.39 8.46
N PHE A 51 -11.93 2.81 9.20
CA PHE A 51 -12.02 1.36 9.35
C PHE A 51 -12.13 0.66 7.99
N ASN A 52 -13.05 1.11 7.13
CA ASN A 52 -13.21 0.54 5.80
C ASN A 52 -11.99 0.79 4.90
N GLN A 53 -11.38 1.99 5.00
CA GLN A 53 -10.17 2.33 4.26
C GLN A 53 -9.00 1.41 4.61
N GLY A 54 -8.82 1.09 5.90
CA GLY A 54 -7.79 0.15 6.32
C GLY A 54 -8.00 -1.24 5.73
N PHE A 55 -9.24 -1.72 5.59
CA PHE A 55 -9.50 -3.01 4.95
C PHE A 55 -9.19 -2.99 3.45
N TYR A 56 -9.46 -1.90 2.73
CA TYR A 56 -8.98 -1.77 1.35
C TYR A 56 -7.45 -1.88 1.28
N ASN A 57 -6.73 -1.19 2.16
CA ASN A 57 -5.26 -1.29 2.25
C ASN A 57 -4.79 -2.73 2.57
N LEU A 58 -5.47 -3.42 3.49
CA LEU A 58 -5.18 -4.82 3.80
C LEU A 58 -5.39 -5.74 2.60
N PHE A 59 -6.48 -5.58 1.86
CA PHE A 59 -6.75 -6.43 0.69
C PHE A 59 -5.75 -6.20 -0.44
N LEU A 60 -5.31 -4.96 -0.66
CA LEU A 60 -4.21 -4.68 -1.60
C LEU A 60 -2.91 -5.37 -1.16
N ALA A 61 -2.61 -5.37 0.14
CA ALA A 61 -1.44 -6.08 0.67
C ALA A 61 -1.56 -7.60 0.48
N ILE A 62 -2.74 -8.18 0.73
CA ILE A 62 -3.00 -9.62 0.52
C ILE A 62 -2.85 -10.00 -0.95
N VAL A 63 -3.45 -9.24 -1.88
CA VAL A 63 -3.32 -9.50 -3.32
C VAL A 63 -1.86 -9.47 -3.75
N THR A 64 -1.10 -8.49 -3.27
CA THR A 64 0.35 -8.37 -3.54
C THR A 64 1.11 -9.59 -3.00
N ALA A 65 0.84 -10.00 -1.76
CA ALA A 65 1.48 -11.16 -1.14
C ALA A 65 1.18 -12.48 -1.87
N ILE A 66 -0.07 -12.69 -2.30
CA ILE A 66 -0.45 -13.85 -3.11
C ILE A 66 0.30 -13.83 -4.45
N GLY A 67 0.42 -12.66 -5.07
CA GLY A 67 1.20 -12.50 -6.30
C GLY A 67 2.67 -12.90 -6.14
N ILE A 68 3.30 -12.48 -5.04
CA ILE A 68 4.69 -12.87 -4.71
C ILE A 68 4.81 -14.40 -4.55
N VAL A 69 3.90 -15.03 -3.81
CA VAL A 69 3.89 -16.49 -3.61
C VAL A 69 3.67 -17.23 -4.91
N ALA A 70 2.81 -16.72 -5.80
CA ALA A 70 2.57 -17.31 -7.12
C ALA A 70 3.83 -17.27 -7.99
N VAL A 71 4.56 -16.15 -8.04
CA VAL A 71 5.86 -16.11 -8.74
C VAL A 71 6.85 -17.09 -8.12
N ALA A 72 6.96 -17.12 -6.78
CA ALA A 72 7.86 -18.06 -6.09
C ALA A 72 7.52 -19.54 -6.34
N SER A 73 6.26 -19.84 -6.70
CA SER A 73 5.78 -21.18 -7.04
C SER A 73 5.85 -21.51 -8.53
N GLY A 74 6.43 -20.62 -9.35
CA GLY A 74 6.58 -20.80 -10.80
C GLY A 74 5.36 -20.39 -11.64
N HIS A 75 4.39 -19.68 -11.05
CA HIS A 75 3.23 -19.14 -11.76
C HIS A 75 3.45 -17.67 -12.16
N ASP A 76 4.49 -17.40 -12.93
CA ASP A 76 5.01 -16.05 -13.18
C ASP A 76 3.97 -15.07 -13.71
N ALA A 77 3.18 -15.45 -14.72
CA ALA A 77 2.19 -14.56 -15.33
C ALA A 77 1.09 -14.14 -14.34
N VAL A 78 0.55 -15.10 -13.59
CA VAL A 78 -0.48 -14.85 -12.56
C VAL A 78 0.11 -14.05 -11.41
N GLY A 79 1.30 -14.42 -10.96
CA GLY A 79 1.99 -13.74 -9.87
C GLY A 79 2.31 -12.28 -10.20
N ALA A 80 2.85 -12.02 -11.38
CA ALA A 80 3.11 -10.66 -11.86
C ALA A 80 1.81 -9.84 -11.97
N ALA A 81 0.75 -10.42 -12.56
CA ALA A 81 -0.55 -9.74 -12.66
C ALA A 81 -1.11 -9.33 -11.30
N LEU A 82 -1.01 -10.20 -10.29
CA LEU A 82 -1.45 -9.91 -8.92
C LEU A 82 -0.55 -8.87 -8.22
N VAL A 83 0.77 -8.93 -8.42
CA VAL A 83 1.70 -7.90 -7.90
C VAL A 83 1.38 -6.53 -8.51
N PHE A 84 1.13 -6.46 -9.82
CA PHE A 84 0.72 -5.22 -10.46
C PHE A 84 -0.66 -4.75 -9.99
N ALA A 85 -1.62 -5.64 -9.82
CA ALA A 85 -2.94 -5.28 -9.32
C ALA A 85 -2.87 -4.72 -7.88
N GLY A 86 -2.10 -5.35 -7.00
CA GLY A 86 -1.92 -4.91 -5.62
C GLY A 86 -1.02 -3.68 -5.50
N ALA A 87 0.28 -3.83 -5.77
CA ALA A 87 1.26 -2.76 -5.62
C ALA A 87 1.03 -1.61 -6.63
N GLY A 88 0.58 -1.90 -7.85
CA GLY A 88 0.22 -0.85 -8.80
C GLY A 88 -0.95 0.01 -8.32
N SER A 89 -1.97 -0.59 -7.71
CA SER A 89 -3.07 0.17 -7.11
C SER A 89 -2.61 1.02 -5.92
N MET A 90 -1.69 0.50 -5.09
CA MET A 90 -1.07 1.29 -4.00
C MET A 90 -0.33 2.52 -4.55
N ALA A 91 0.50 2.32 -5.59
CA ALA A 91 1.23 3.41 -6.23
C ALA A 91 0.29 4.43 -6.90
N ALA A 92 -0.76 3.97 -7.58
CA ALA A 92 -1.76 4.83 -8.21
C ALA A 92 -2.56 5.63 -7.18
N ALA A 93 -2.99 5.01 -6.07
CA ALA A 93 -3.68 5.70 -4.99
C ALA A 93 -2.78 6.76 -4.32
N ALA A 94 -1.50 6.45 -4.12
CA ALA A 94 -0.53 7.40 -3.61
C ALA A 94 -0.33 8.60 -4.56
N LEU A 95 -0.32 8.35 -5.88
CA LEU A 95 -0.28 9.42 -6.88
C LEU A 95 -1.52 10.32 -6.81
N VAL A 96 -2.72 9.72 -6.71
CA VAL A 96 -3.96 10.48 -6.52
C VAL A 96 -3.84 11.37 -5.29
N LEU A 97 -3.47 10.81 -4.13
CA LEU A 97 -3.30 11.60 -2.89
C LEU A 97 -2.26 12.72 -3.04
N LEU A 98 -1.12 12.44 -3.69
CA LEU A 98 -0.07 13.43 -3.93
C LEU A 98 -0.58 14.61 -4.75
N THR A 99 -1.45 14.34 -5.73
CA THR A 99 -1.99 15.37 -6.63
C THR A 99 -3.19 16.12 -6.07
N THR A 100 -4.00 15.49 -5.21
CA THR A 100 -5.26 16.07 -4.71
C THR A 100 -5.13 16.68 -3.31
N SER A 101 -4.12 16.32 -2.53
CA SER A 101 -3.95 16.78 -1.14
C SER A 101 -2.51 17.21 -0.85
N PRO A 102 -2.11 18.45 -1.22
CA PRO A 102 -0.75 18.94 -1.05
C PRO A 102 -0.24 18.89 0.41
N ASP A 103 -1.13 19.07 1.38
CA ASP A 103 -0.83 18.96 2.82
C ASP A 103 -0.49 17.53 3.26
N LYS A 104 -0.82 16.52 2.44
CA LYS A 104 -0.53 15.09 2.67
C LYS A 104 0.63 14.55 1.82
N THR A 105 1.41 15.42 1.17
CA THR A 105 2.55 15.05 0.31
C THR A 105 3.49 14.03 0.96
N ARG A 106 3.87 14.24 2.23
CA ARG A 106 4.76 13.31 2.95
C ARG A 106 4.15 11.91 3.09
N ALA A 107 2.86 11.83 3.40
CA ALA A 107 2.16 10.55 3.54
C ALA A 107 2.08 9.83 2.18
N ALA A 108 1.73 10.56 1.12
CA ALA A 108 1.70 10.05 -0.25
C ALA A 108 3.06 9.46 -0.69
N ILE A 109 4.16 10.19 -0.46
CA ILE A 109 5.51 9.70 -0.78
C ILE A 109 5.85 8.45 0.03
N THR A 110 5.56 8.45 1.33
CA THR A 110 5.89 7.32 2.23
C THR A 110 5.21 6.03 1.77
N GLN A 111 3.91 6.09 1.43
CA GLN A 111 3.16 4.91 1.02
C GLN A 111 3.35 4.53 -0.46
N GLY A 112 3.69 5.49 -1.33
CA GLY A 112 3.81 5.28 -2.78
C GLY A 112 5.19 4.82 -3.27
N THR A 113 6.27 5.11 -2.54
CA THR A 113 7.64 4.88 -3.04
C THR A 113 7.96 3.40 -3.22
N LEU A 114 7.73 2.57 -2.19
CA LEU A 114 7.98 1.13 -2.25
C LEU A 114 7.17 0.43 -3.35
N PRO A 115 5.84 0.62 -3.45
CA PRO A 115 5.07 -0.02 -4.52
C PRO A 115 5.46 0.48 -5.91
N LEU A 116 5.82 1.76 -6.08
CA LEU A 116 6.30 2.27 -7.38
C LEU A 116 7.59 1.57 -7.81
N ILE A 117 8.57 1.46 -6.92
CA ILE A 117 9.83 0.74 -7.20
C ILE A 117 9.55 -0.71 -7.55
N ALA A 118 8.66 -1.37 -6.80
CA ALA A 118 8.26 -2.75 -7.07
C ALA A 118 7.71 -2.92 -8.49
N VAL A 119 6.75 -2.08 -8.88
CA VAL A 119 6.11 -2.11 -10.21
C VAL A 119 7.14 -1.91 -11.31
N VAL A 120 8.02 -0.90 -11.19
CA VAL A 120 9.05 -0.62 -12.21
C VAL A 120 10.01 -1.80 -12.34
N LEU A 121 10.52 -2.34 -11.23
CA LEU A 121 11.51 -3.43 -11.26
C LEU A 121 10.92 -4.75 -11.77
N VAL A 122 9.68 -5.06 -11.42
CA VAL A 122 8.99 -6.25 -11.96
C VAL A 122 8.72 -6.06 -13.44
N ALA A 123 8.23 -4.91 -13.88
CA ALA A 123 7.96 -4.63 -15.30
C ALA A 123 9.23 -4.73 -16.15
N VAL A 124 10.33 -4.08 -15.75
CA VAL A 124 11.61 -4.17 -16.46
C VAL A 124 12.15 -5.60 -16.41
N GLY A 125 12.02 -6.28 -15.28
CA GLY A 125 12.50 -7.66 -15.13
C GLY A 125 11.74 -8.70 -15.95
N LEU A 126 10.53 -8.41 -16.41
CA LEU A 126 9.76 -9.27 -17.32
C LEU A 126 9.97 -8.92 -18.80
N ALA A 127 10.48 -7.72 -19.08
CA ALA A 127 10.72 -7.23 -20.44
C ALA A 127 12.12 -7.54 -20.98
N VAL A 128 13.02 -8.04 -20.13
CA VAL A 128 14.43 -8.38 -20.42
C VAL A 128 14.67 -9.83 -20.05
#